data_AF-A0A979FWQ1-F1
#
_entry.id   AF-A0A979FWQ1-F1
#
_cell.length_a   1.000
_cell.length_b   1.000
_cell.length_c   1.000
_cell.angle_alpha   90.00
_cell.angle_beta   90.00
_cell.angle_gamma   90.00
#
_symmetry.space_group_name_H-M   'P 1'
#
loop_
_entity.id
_entity.type
_entity.pdbx_description
1 polymer ?
#
loop_
_entity_poly.entity_id
_entity_poly.type
_entity_poly.pdbx_seq_one_letter_code
_entity_poly.pdbx_strand_id
1 'polypeptide(L)'
;MDGNLISCIDEQAFRGLTFLEILTMKDNNITTLWSGTFDHTPRLRALRISGNQLICDCQLAWLGRWLASAPHLAPYIRCSSPSRLRDRILTDVAQSEFKCAGLVSSSAPRECTLSPVCPRGCLCGQGIVDCRDTGQQRVPTHIPDDTIELRLEHNQIVEVPSKAFAAFRLLKRIDLSNNEIASIADDAFHGLRSLNSIVLYGNKLTEISEHVFRGLTSLQLLLLNANKIECVHANAFRDLVSLKVLSLYDNNIKTMSNGTFASMHIVHTIALVSRYTTTLRLSKKPIAKMHPDSFKCSTELRAQHAGRCAASLPCPTPCTCDATRVDCSGRALSALPTLPAHTTHLDLSYNELHGAPLSVAALPRLQHLDVSHNRLSLLPLALLNAAPNLRSLVLSNNHISCVSERIVQKLPNLQRLELSNNPLTCDCRSAWLSAWLADHASAAAPPTCRLPADLRDLPVPSPAD
;
A
#
# COMPACT_ATOMS: atom_id res chain seq x y z
N MET A 1 -16.75 -37.38 18.52
CA MET A 1 -16.69 -38.13 17.25
C MET A 1 -15.94 -39.44 17.44
N ASP A 2 -16.07 -40.07 18.62
CA ASP A 2 -15.28 -41.26 18.96
C ASP A 2 -15.87 -42.52 18.30
N GLY A 3 -15.04 -43.51 18.01
CA GLY A 3 -15.49 -44.82 17.50
C GLY A 3 -16.14 -44.76 16.12
N ASN A 4 -15.66 -43.85 15.27
CA ASN A 4 -16.12 -43.71 13.88
C ASN A 4 -15.03 -44.18 12.91
N LEU A 5 -15.28 -44.02 11.61
CA LEU A 5 -14.34 -44.40 10.54
C LEU A 5 -13.64 -43.18 9.94
N ILE A 6 -13.47 -42.09 10.71
CA ILE A 6 -12.86 -40.85 10.19
C ILE A 6 -11.41 -41.13 9.84
N SER A 7 -11.07 -41.02 8.55
CA SER A 7 -9.70 -41.21 8.05
C SER A 7 -8.99 -39.89 7.73
N CYS A 8 -9.75 -38.81 7.46
CA CYS A 8 -9.26 -37.48 7.13
C CYS A 8 -10.05 -36.37 7.82
N ILE A 9 -9.39 -35.24 8.07
CA ILE A 9 -9.99 -34.00 8.57
C ILE A 9 -9.44 -32.84 7.74
N ASP A 10 -10.34 -32.02 7.20
CA ASP A 10 -9.99 -30.80 6.45
C ASP A 10 -9.37 -29.73 7.38
N GLU A 11 -8.43 -28.93 6.89
CA GLU A 11 -7.77 -27.87 7.67
C GLU A 11 -8.77 -26.84 8.22
N GLN A 12 -9.87 -26.59 7.51
CA GLN A 12 -10.91 -25.64 7.90
C GLN A 12 -12.10 -26.31 8.59
N ALA A 13 -12.03 -27.61 8.90
CA ALA A 13 -13.15 -28.38 9.48
C ALA A 13 -13.66 -27.79 10.81
N PHE A 14 -12.80 -27.11 11.57
CA PHE A 14 -13.15 -26.49 12.85
C PHE A 14 -13.24 -24.96 12.78
N ARG A 15 -13.25 -24.38 11.57
CA ARG A 15 -13.39 -22.94 11.39
C ARG A 15 -14.71 -22.45 11.98
N GLY A 16 -14.65 -21.35 12.73
CA GLY A 16 -15.83 -20.75 13.38
C GLY A 16 -16.21 -21.39 14.71
N LEU A 17 -15.59 -22.50 15.12
CA LEU A 17 -15.79 -23.13 16.42
C LEU A 17 -14.97 -22.44 17.52
N THR A 18 -15.09 -21.12 17.64
CA THR A 18 -14.26 -20.27 18.53
C THR A 18 -14.44 -20.55 20.02
N PHE A 19 -15.53 -21.24 20.38
CA PHE A 19 -15.86 -21.64 21.75
C PHE A 19 -15.60 -23.13 22.04
N LEU A 20 -14.99 -23.87 21.11
CA LEU A 20 -14.73 -25.29 21.29
C LEU A 20 -13.68 -25.51 22.38
N GLU A 21 -14.08 -26.17 23.47
CA GLU A 21 -13.19 -26.48 24.61
C GLU A 21 -12.70 -27.93 24.62
N ILE A 22 -13.51 -28.87 24.14
CA ILE A 22 -13.22 -30.30 24.17
C ILE A 22 -13.49 -30.88 22.79
N LEU A 23 -12.47 -31.49 22.18
CA LEU A 23 -12.59 -32.22 20.92
C LEU A 23 -12.16 -33.67 21.11
N THR A 24 -13.07 -34.60 20.80
CA THR A 24 -12.84 -36.03 20.94
C THR A 24 -13.09 -36.74 19.62
N MET A 25 -12.06 -37.44 19.14
CA MET A 25 -12.01 -38.21 17.89
C MET A 25 -11.22 -39.50 18.12
N LYS A 26 -11.44 -40.13 19.28
CA LYS A 26 -10.78 -41.37 19.70
C LYS A 26 -11.23 -42.54 18.81
N ASP A 27 -10.37 -43.54 18.64
CA ASP A 27 -10.69 -44.79 17.93
C ASP A 27 -11.30 -44.52 16.53
N ASN A 28 -10.55 -43.76 15.72
CA ASN A 28 -10.87 -43.49 14.32
C ASN A 28 -9.70 -44.00 13.45
N ASN A 29 -9.73 -43.71 12.15
CA ASN A 29 -8.72 -44.15 11.19
C ASN A 29 -7.77 -43.02 10.74
N ILE A 30 -7.59 -42.00 11.58
CA ILE A 30 -6.79 -40.81 11.23
C ILE A 30 -5.32 -41.18 11.17
N THR A 31 -4.68 -40.87 10.04
CA THR A 31 -3.25 -41.12 9.84
C THR A 31 -2.41 -39.86 9.92
N THR A 32 -2.98 -38.70 9.58
CA THR A 32 -2.31 -37.40 9.69
C THR A 32 -3.33 -36.29 9.98
N LEU A 33 -2.85 -35.15 10.47
CA LEU A 33 -3.61 -33.90 10.63
C LEU A 33 -2.81 -32.79 9.96
N TRP A 34 -3.49 -31.87 9.29
CA TRP A 34 -2.84 -30.78 8.57
C TRP A 34 -2.43 -29.64 9.51
N SER A 35 -1.33 -28.96 9.17
CA SER A 35 -0.93 -27.76 9.91
C SER A 35 -2.05 -26.74 9.83
N GLY A 36 -2.39 -26.11 10.95
CA GLY A 36 -3.44 -25.09 10.99
C GLY A 36 -4.84 -25.60 11.34
N THR A 37 -5.06 -26.93 11.40
CA THR A 37 -6.37 -27.52 11.75
C THR A 37 -6.98 -26.94 13.05
N PHE A 38 -6.16 -26.53 14.02
CA PHE A 38 -6.60 -26.02 15.31
C PHE A 38 -6.40 -24.49 15.50
N ASP A 39 -6.04 -23.75 14.46
CA ASP A 39 -5.74 -22.30 14.56
C ASP A 39 -6.97 -21.47 14.95
N HIS A 40 -8.17 -21.96 14.63
CA HIS A 40 -9.44 -21.27 14.89
C HIS A 40 -10.14 -21.75 16.18
N THR A 41 -9.47 -22.58 16.99
CA THR A 41 -10.00 -23.12 18.25
C THR A 41 -9.17 -22.66 19.45
N PRO A 42 -9.14 -21.35 19.77
CA PRO A 42 -8.25 -20.79 20.79
C PRO A 42 -8.61 -21.20 22.23
N ARG A 43 -9.80 -21.76 22.45
CA ARG A 43 -10.29 -22.21 23.75
C ARG A 43 -10.13 -23.71 23.98
N LEU A 44 -9.50 -24.44 23.07
CA LEU A 44 -9.36 -25.89 23.19
C LEU A 44 -8.52 -26.25 24.43
N ARG A 45 -9.08 -27.05 25.32
CA ARG A 45 -8.46 -27.49 26.60
C ARG A 45 -8.24 -28.99 26.66
N ALA A 46 -8.97 -29.77 25.85
CA ALA A 46 -8.76 -31.20 25.73
C ALA A 46 -8.95 -31.67 24.27
N LEU A 47 -7.93 -32.35 23.75
CA LEU A 47 -7.92 -33.02 22.45
C LEU A 47 -7.68 -34.53 22.68
N ARG A 48 -8.66 -35.35 22.34
CA ARG A 48 -8.59 -36.81 22.50
C ARG A 48 -8.59 -37.48 21.14
N ILE A 49 -7.41 -37.84 20.64
CA ILE A 49 -7.22 -38.51 19.34
C ILE A 49 -6.48 -39.85 19.46
N SER A 50 -6.47 -40.45 20.65
CA SER A 50 -5.91 -41.78 20.86
C SER A 50 -6.67 -42.85 20.05
N GLY A 51 -6.04 -44.00 19.80
CA GLY A 51 -6.65 -45.07 19.00
C GLY A 51 -6.69 -44.81 17.49
N ASN A 52 -5.97 -43.79 17.01
CA ASN A 52 -5.78 -43.49 15.58
C ASN A 52 -4.42 -44.01 15.08
N GLN A 53 -4.27 -44.17 13.76
CA GLN A 53 -3.07 -44.73 13.12
C GLN A 53 -2.05 -43.65 12.69
N LEU A 54 -1.66 -42.77 13.61
CA LEU A 54 -0.86 -41.58 13.30
C LEU A 54 0.51 -41.92 12.69
N ILE A 55 0.81 -41.33 11.52
CA ILE A 55 2.09 -41.42 10.82
C ILE A 55 2.94 -40.21 11.22
N CYS A 56 3.94 -40.44 12.07
CA CYS A 56 4.86 -39.43 12.57
C CYS A 56 6.01 -39.16 11.60
N ASP A 57 5.66 -38.68 10.41
CA ASP A 57 6.61 -38.19 9.41
C ASP A 57 6.72 -36.66 9.41
N CYS A 58 7.38 -36.09 8.40
CA CYS A 58 7.55 -34.63 8.33
C CYS A 58 6.23 -33.85 8.26
N GLN A 59 5.12 -34.46 7.81
CA GLN A 59 3.82 -33.80 7.71
C GLN A 59 3.16 -33.65 9.08
N LEU A 60 3.29 -34.63 9.98
CA LEU A 60 2.74 -34.56 11.34
C LEU A 60 3.64 -33.80 12.33
N ALA A 61 4.81 -33.34 11.87
CA ALA A 61 5.82 -32.70 12.71
C ALA A 61 5.34 -31.38 13.36
N TRP A 62 4.34 -30.71 12.79
CA TRP A 62 3.74 -29.52 13.41
C TRP A 62 2.95 -29.90 14.68
N LEU A 63 2.24 -31.03 14.67
CA LEU A 63 1.40 -31.48 15.78
C LEU A 63 2.25 -31.85 16.98
N GLY A 64 3.40 -32.49 16.75
CA GLY A 64 4.40 -32.75 17.77
C GLY A 64 4.86 -31.45 18.46
N ARG A 65 5.27 -30.43 17.69
CA ARG A 65 5.67 -29.12 18.24
C ARG A 65 4.54 -28.41 18.96
N TRP A 66 3.35 -28.44 18.38
CA TRP A 66 2.17 -27.80 18.92
C TRP A 66 1.78 -28.40 20.28
N LEU A 67 1.76 -29.74 20.38
CA LEU A 67 1.52 -30.43 21.65
C LEU A 67 2.67 -30.28 22.64
N ALA A 68 3.92 -30.16 22.18
CA ALA A 68 5.05 -29.88 23.08
C ALA A 68 4.87 -28.53 23.81
N SER A 69 4.21 -27.54 23.19
CA SER A 69 3.88 -26.26 23.84
C SER A 69 2.71 -26.35 24.84
N ALA A 70 1.85 -27.36 24.70
CA ALA A 70 0.71 -27.59 25.59
C ALA A 70 0.45 -29.10 25.84
N PRO A 71 1.33 -29.82 26.57
CA PRO A 71 1.26 -31.29 26.67
C PRO A 71 -0.01 -31.81 27.37
N HIS A 72 -0.57 -30.99 28.26
CA HIS A 72 -1.82 -31.28 28.98
C HIS A 72 -3.03 -31.38 28.05
N LEU A 73 -2.96 -30.80 26.84
CA LEU A 73 -4.05 -30.76 25.89
C LEU A 73 -4.40 -32.17 25.38
N ALA A 74 -3.39 -33.00 25.14
CA ALA A 74 -3.58 -34.27 24.46
C ALA A 74 -2.61 -35.35 24.98
N PRO A 75 -2.77 -35.76 26.25
CA PRO A 75 -1.83 -36.67 26.88
C PRO A 75 -1.89 -38.06 26.23
N TYR A 76 -0.73 -38.70 26.09
CA TYR A 76 -0.58 -40.09 25.63
C TYR A 76 -0.90 -40.40 24.16
N ILE A 77 -0.89 -39.40 23.28
CA ILE A 77 -0.93 -39.66 21.83
C ILE A 77 0.36 -40.37 21.41
N ARG A 78 0.23 -41.49 20.71
CA ARG A 78 1.36 -42.29 20.24
C ARG A 78 1.41 -42.37 18.71
N CYS A 79 2.62 -42.50 18.20
CA CYS A 79 2.88 -42.76 16.78
C CYS A 79 2.58 -44.22 16.43
N SER A 80 1.96 -44.46 15.29
CA SER A 80 1.72 -45.81 14.74
C SER A 80 2.78 -46.20 13.69
N SER A 81 3.31 -45.20 12.99
CA SER A 81 4.30 -45.29 11.91
C SER A 81 5.18 -44.03 11.90
N PRO A 82 6.39 -44.01 11.30
CA PRO A 82 7.15 -45.15 10.78
C PRO A 82 7.52 -46.14 11.89
N SER A 83 7.91 -47.37 11.52
CA SER A 83 8.26 -48.44 12.48
C SER A 83 9.27 -48.00 13.55
N ARG A 84 10.24 -47.15 13.18
CA ARG A 84 11.22 -46.56 14.10
C ARG A 84 10.64 -45.64 15.18
N LEU A 85 9.45 -45.06 14.96
CA LEU A 85 8.75 -44.19 15.90
C LEU A 85 7.50 -44.84 16.48
N ARG A 86 7.17 -46.07 16.11
CA ARG A 86 5.97 -46.76 16.59
C ARG A 86 5.93 -46.81 18.13
N ASP A 87 4.75 -46.56 18.69
CA ASP A 87 4.43 -46.50 20.12
C ASP A 87 5.12 -45.40 20.94
N ARG A 88 5.97 -44.57 20.31
CA ARG A 88 6.53 -43.36 20.94
C ARG A 88 5.44 -42.34 21.17
N ILE A 89 5.48 -41.65 22.32
CA ILE A 89 4.59 -40.54 22.61
C ILE A 89 4.98 -39.37 21.70
N LEU A 90 3.99 -38.76 21.04
CA LEU A 90 4.20 -37.77 20.00
C LEU A 90 4.97 -36.53 20.48
N THR A 91 4.78 -36.11 21.75
CA THR A 91 5.50 -34.99 22.38
C THR A 91 6.97 -35.29 22.67
N ASP A 92 7.35 -36.57 22.72
CA ASP A 92 8.68 -37.02 23.11
C ASP A 92 9.56 -37.37 21.89
N VAL A 93 8.99 -37.24 20.67
CA VAL A 93 9.71 -37.41 19.41
C VAL A 93 10.42 -36.10 19.07
N ALA A 94 11.74 -36.13 18.89
CA ALA A 94 12.47 -34.91 18.55
C ALA A 94 12.12 -34.43 17.14
N GLN A 95 12.11 -33.11 16.93
CA GLN A 95 11.65 -32.52 15.68
C GLN A 95 12.41 -33.04 14.44
N SER A 96 13.70 -33.31 14.59
CA SER A 96 14.56 -33.85 13.54
C SER A 96 14.26 -35.31 13.17
N GLU A 97 13.52 -36.04 14.01
CA GLU A 97 13.16 -37.42 13.77
C GLU A 97 11.93 -37.55 12.85
N PHE A 98 11.11 -36.52 12.73
CA PHE A 98 10.03 -36.45 11.75
C PHE A 98 10.63 -36.26 10.34
N LYS A 99 10.71 -37.34 9.56
CA LYS A 99 11.31 -37.35 8.21
C LYS A 99 10.37 -38.02 7.22
N CYS A 100 10.20 -37.40 6.06
CA CYS A 100 9.50 -38.00 4.93
C CYS A 100 10.48 -38.80 4.05
N ALA A 101 10.07 -39.97 3.56
CA ALA A 101 10.86 -40.73 2.61
C ALA A 101 10.73 -40.09 1.22
N GLY A 102 11.86 -39.73 0.59
CA GLY A 102 11.88 -39.28 -0.80
C GLY A 102 11.66 -40.48 -1.73
N LEU A 103 10.69 -40.34 -2.65
CA LEU A 103 10.32 -41.27 -3.75
C LEU A 103 9.90 -42.69 -3.32
N VAL A 104 8.59 -42.97 -3.27
CA VAL A 104 8.05 -44.35 -3.29
C VAL A 104 6.85 -44.44 -4.23
N SER A 105 6.96 -45.33 -5.22
CA SER A 105 5.87 -45.81 -6.09
C SER A 105 4.91 -46.76 -5.37
N SER A 106 3.61 -46.59 -5.66
CA SER A 106 2.45 -47.50 -5.57
C SER A 106 2.52 -48.79 -4.72
N SER A 107 1.61 -48.92 -3.73
CA SER A 107 0.68 -50.07 -3.59
C SER A 107 0.02 -50.11 -2.19
N ALA A 108 -1.14 -49.46 -2.02
CA ALA A 108 -2.23 -49.80 -1.09
C ALA A 108 -3.32 -48.72 -1.27
N PRO A 109 -4.62 -49.06 -1.27
CA PRO A 109 -5.69 -48.07 -1.37
C PRO A 109 -5.74 -47.29 -0.06
N ARG A 110 -4.93 -46.23 0.01
CA ARG A 110 -5.11 -45.18 1.00
C ARG A 110 -6.32 -44.40 0.52
N GLU A 111 -7.52 -44.70 1.02
CA GLU A 111 -8.69 -43.83 0.89
C GLU A 111 -8.56 -42.57 1.77
N CYS A 112 -7.42 -41.91 1.57
CA CYS A 112 -7.06 -40.51 1.75
C CYS A 112 -6.01 -40.17 0.67
N THR A 113 -6.18 -40.69 -0.55
CA THR A 113 -5.41 -40.23 -1.71
C THR A 113 -6.03 -38.93 -2.18
N LEU A 114 -5.61 -37.82 -1.57
CA LEU A 114 -5.45 -36.59 -2.35
C LEU A 114 -4.28 -36.83 -3.33
N SER A 115 -4.51 -37.68 -4.34
CA SER A 115 -3.77 -37.58 -5.59
C SER A 115 -4.08 -36.22 -6.20
N PRO A 116 -3.16 -35.70 -7.03
CA PRO A 116 -2.50 -34.40 -6.84
C PRO A 116 -3.50 -33.33 -6.44
N VAL A 117 -3.12 -32.46 -5.48
CA VAL A 117 -3.90 -31.33 -4.90
C VAL A 117 -4.51 -30.45 -6.00
N CYS A 118 -5.53 -30.96 -6.68
CA CYS A 118 -6.06 -30.35 -7.88
C CYS A 118 -7.52 -30.05 -7.61
N PRO A 119 -7.95 -28.80 -7.76
CA PRO A 119 -9.33 -28.48 -7.47
C PRO A 119 -10.27 -29.28 -8.37
N ARG A 120 -11.48 -29.55 -7.87
CA ARG A 120 -12.48 -30.33 -8.61
C ARG A 120 -12.76 -29.69 -9.96
N GLY A 121 -12.68 -30.49 -11.02
CA GLY A 121 -12.88 -30.05 -12.41
C GLY A 121 -11.62 -29.51 -13.08
N CYS A 122 -10.54 -29.28 -12.33
CA CYS A 122 -9.31 -28.70 -12.87
C CYS A 122 -8.30 -29.76 -13.34
N LEU A 123 -7.38 -29.33 -14.19
CA LEU A 123 -6.22 -30.08 -14.63
C LEU A 123 -4.96 -29.48 -13.99
N CYS A 124 -4.19 -30.29 -13.28
CA CYS A 124 -2.98 -29.83 -12.61
C CYS A 124 -1.76 -30.62 -13.09
N GLY A 125 -0.69 -29.91 -13.42
CA GLY A 125 0.56 -30.52 -13.84
C GLY A 125 1.60 -29.49 -14.23
N GLN A 126 2.88 -29.81 -13.98
CA GLN A 126 4.02 -28.99 -14.36
C GLN A 126 3.95 -27.54 -13.81
N GLY A 127 3.45 -27.38 -12.59
CA GLY A 127 3.24 -26.07 -11.96
C GLY A 127 2.10 -25.24 -12.56
N ILE A 128 1.24 -25.82 -13.40
CA ILE A 128 0.06 -25.16 -13.95
C ILE A 128 -1.19 -25.80 -13.33
N VAL A 129 -2.11 -24.95 -12.88
CA VAL A 129 -3.45 -25.33 -12.43
C VAL A 129 -4.47 -24.69 -13.36
N ASP A 130 -5.12 -25.53 -14.16
CA ASP A 130 -6.05 -25.13 -15.21
C ASP A 130 -7.48 -25.48 -14.83
N CYS A 131 -8.25 -24.46 -14.43
CA CYS A 131 -9.62 -24.55 -13.94
C CYS A 131 -10.62 -23.82 -14.87
N ARG A 132 -10.27 -23.65 -16.14
CA ARG A 132 -11.08 -22.88 -17.10
C ARG A 132 -12.38 -23.59 -17.42
N ASP A 133 -13.47 -22.84 -17.52
CA ASP A 133 -14.79 -23.36 -17.90
C ASP A 133 -15.31 -24.47 -16.96
N THR A 134 -14.86 -24.49 -15.70
CA THR A 134 -15.25 -25.53 -14.72
C THR A 134 -16.44 -25.15 -13.86
N GLY A 135 -16.97 -23.93 -14.02
CA GLY A 135 -18.13 -23.43 -13.28
C GLY A 135 -17.81 -23.06 -11.82
N GLN A 136 -16.56 -22.73 -11.51
CA GLN A 136 -16.19 -22.33 -10.14
C GLN A 136 -16.93 -21.06 -9.73
N GLN A 137 -17.58 -21.09 -8.57
CA GLN A 137 -18.25 -19.91 -8.00
C GLN A 137 -17.33 -19.11 -7.06
N ARG A 138 -16.19 -19.69 -6.67
CA ARG A 138 -15.22 -19.11 -5.74
C ARG A 138 -13.80 -19.51 -6.13
N VAL A 139 -12.81 -18.76 -5.67
CA VAL A 139 -11.41 -19.15 -5.80
C VAL A 139 -11.19 -20.50 -5.07
N PRO A 140 -10.65 -21.53 -5.73
CA PRO A 140 -10.46 -22.83 -5.11
C PRO A 140 -9.46 -22.80 -3.95
N THR A 141 -9.75 -23.55 -2.89
CA THR A 141 -8.92 -23.62 -1.66
C THR A 141 -7.83 -24.68 -1.72
N HIS A 142 -7.91 -25.63 -2.65
CA HIS A 142 -7.00 -26.78 -2.75
C HIS A 142 -6.13 -26.69 -4.00
N ILE A 143 -5.22 -25.72 -4.02
CA ILE A 143 -4.26 -25.48 -5.11
C ILE A 143 -2.89 -26.05 -4.68
N PRO A 144 -2.11 -26.73 -5.54
CA PRO A 144 -0.77 -27.20 -5.21
C PRO A 144 0.20 -26.06 -4.83
N ASP A 145 1.08 -26.30 -3.86
CA ASP A 145 2.07 -25.30 -3.41
C ASP A 145 3.15 -24.97 -4.47
N ASP A 146 3.38 -25.89 -5.41
CA ASP A 146 4.32 -25.72 -6.53
C ASP A 146 3.71 -24.99 -7.74
N THR A 147 2.50 -24.43 -7.59
CA THR A 147 1.83 -23.71 -8.67
C THR A 147 2.58 -22.43 -9.06
N ILE A 148 2.89 -22.34 -10.35
CA ILE A 148 3.53 -21.23 -11.05
C ILE A 148 2.49 -20.42 -11.84
N GLU A 149 1.50 -21.08 -12.42
CA GLU A 149 0.44 -20.47 -13.22
C GLU A 149 -0.93 -21.01 -12.82
N LEU A 150 -1.84 -20.09 -12.49
CA LEU A 150 -3.22 -20.40 -12.12
C LEU A 150 -4.17 -19.81 -13.16
N ARG A 151 -4.95 -20.67 -13.81
CA ARG A 151 -5.94 -20.30 -14.85
C ARG A 151 -7.35 -20.55 -14.33
N LEU A 152 -8.07 -19.49 -14.05
CA LEU A 152 -9.42 -19.50 -13.51
C LEU A 152 -10.39 -18.73 -14.42
N GLU A 153 -10.01 -18.45 -15.68
CA GLU A 153 -10.87 -17.72 -16.61
C GLU A 153 -12.14 -18.49 -17.02
N HIS A 154 -13.18 -17.74 -17.42
CA HIS A 154 -14.49 -18.28 -17.80
C HIS A 154 -15.16 -19.12 -16.68
N ASN A 155 -15.25 -18.52 -15.49
CA ASN A 155 -15.94 -19.11 -14.34
C ASN A 155 -16.97 -18.11 -13.78
N GLN A 156 -17.52 -18.40 -12.60
CA GLN A 156 -18.59 -17.63 -11.94
C GLN A 156 -18.09 -17.05 -10.59
N ILE A 157 -16.80 -16.74 -10.48
CA ILE A 157 -16.19 -16.26 -9.24
C ILE A 157 -16.66 -14.83 -8.98
N VAL A 158 -17.20 -14.58 -7.78
CA VAL A 158 -17.81 -13.28 -7.40
C VAL A 158 -16.86 -12.38 -6.59
N GLU A 159 -15.93 -12.96 -5.85
CA GLU A 159 -14.99 -12.24 -4.99
C GLU A 159 -13.65 -12.97 -4.90
N VAL A 160 -12.58 -12.21 -4.65
CA VAL A 160 -11.28 -12.76 -4.27
C VAL A 160 -11.05 -12.48 -2.78
N PRO A 161 -11.07 -13.51 -1.92
CA PRO A 161 -11.02 -13.32 -0.47
C PRO A 161 -9.64 -12.90 0.03
N SER A 162 -9.61 -12.44 1.28
CA SER A 162 -8.37 -12.10 1.99
C SER A 162 -7.39 -13.26 1.98
N LYS A 163 -6.11 -12.96 1.68
CA LYS A 163 -5.01 -13.93 1.57
C LYS A 163 -5.24 -15.11 0.62
N ALA A 164 -6.16 -14.99 -0.35
CA ALA A 164 -6.52 -16.06 -1.28
C ALA A 164 -5.32 -16.78 -1.90
N PHE A 165 -4.24 -16.05 -2.19
CA PHE A 165 -3.07 -16.59 -2.87
C PHE A 165 -1.77 -16.52 -2.04
N ALA A 166 -1.84 -16.12 -0.77
CA ALA A 166 -0.66 -15.80 0.03
C ALA A 166 0.29 -16.99 0.27
N ALA A 167 -0.24 -18.22 0.20
CA ALA A 167 0.55 -19.46 0.35
C ALA A 167 1.41 -19.76 -0.89
N PHE A 168 0.98 -19.36 -2.09
CA PHE A 168 1.55 -19.82 -3.37
C PHE A 168 2.66 -18.87 -3.88
N ARG A 169 3.75 -18.76 -3.12
CA ARG A 169 4.83 -17.79 -3.36
C ARG A 169 5.58 -17.97 -4.69
N LEU A 170 5.42 -19.12 -5.34
CA LEU A 170 6.01 -19.43 -6.64
C LEU A 170 5.17 -18.94 -7.83
N LEU A 171 3.94 -18.45 -7.58
CA LEU A 171 3.07 -17.93 -8.63
C LEU A 171 3.74 -16.80 -9.41
N LYS A 172 3.76 -16.97 -10.73
CA LYS A 172 4.20 -15.98 -11.72
C LYS A 172 3.02 -15.43 -12.52
N ARG A 173 1.93 -16.18 -12.66
CA ARG A 173 0.76 -15.75 -13.42
C ARG A 173 -0.54 -16.20 -12.77
N ILE A 174 -1.49 -15.28 -12.69
CA ILE A 174 -2.88 -15.54 -12.30
C ILE A 174 -3.79 -14.99 -13.39
N ASP A 175 -4.66 -15.85 -13.93
CA ASP A 175 -5.71 -15.47 -14.86
C ASP A 175 -7.08 -15.67 -14.20
N LEU A 176 -7.81 -14.57 -14.02
CA LEU A 176 -9.14 -14.49 -13.41
C LEU A 176 -10.11 -13.79 -14.38
N SER A 177 -9.80 -13.75 -15.67
CA SER A 177 -10.63 -13.06 -16.65
C SER A 177 -12.00 -13.71 -16.87
N ASN A 178 -12.96 -12.95 -17.39
CA ASN A 178 -14.31 -13.44 -17.72
C ASN A 178 -14.97 -14.18 -16.55
N ASN A 179 -15.03 -13.52 -15.40
CA ASN A 179 -15.69 -13.99 -14.17
C ASN A 179 -16.72 -12.94 -13.70
N GLU A 180 -17.29 -13.12 -12.52
CA GLU A 180 -18.24 -12.18 -11.93
C GLU A 180 -17.64 -11.32 -10.79
N ILE A 181 -16.32 -11.14 -10.78
CA ILE A 181 -15.61 -10.58 -9.63
C ILE A 181 -16.01 -9.12 -9.43
N ALA A 182 -16.69 -8.82 -8.32
CA ALA A 182 -17.09 -7.48 -7.94
C ALA A 182 -16.10 -6.81 -6.98
N SER A 183 -15.40 -7.61 -6.16
CA SER A 183 -14.45 -7.13 -5.15
C SER A 183 -13.23 -8.05 -5.00
N ILE A 184 -12.10 -7.45 -4.64
CA ILE A 184 -10.84 -8.13 -4.32
C ILE A 184 -10.38 -7.58 -2.97
N ALA A 185 -10.11 -8.46 -2.00
CA ALA A 185 -9.59 -8.04 -0.71
C ALA A 185 -8.19 -7.42 -0.83
N ASP A 186 -7.90 -6.42 0.00
CA ASP A 186 -6.64 -5.65 -0.02
C ASP A 186 -5.37 -6.51 0.15
N ASP A 187 -5.48 -7.65 0.83
CA ASP A 187 -4.37 -8.57 1.07
C ASP A 187 -4.48 -9.90 0.28
N ALA A 188 -5.35 -9.95 -0.75
CA ALA A 188 -5.55 -11.13 -1.59
C ALA A 188 -4.25 -11.65 -2.23
N PHE A 189 -3.39 -10.73 -2.70
CA PHE A 189 -2.11 -11.04 -3.35
C PHE A 189 -0.89 -10.87 -2.43
N HIS A 190 -1.11 -10.82 -1.12
CA HIS A 190 -0.05 -10.57 -0.14
C HIS A 190 1.10 -11.57 -0.27
N GLY A 191 2.34 -11.08 -0.33
CA GLY A 191 3.55 -11.91 -0.36
C GLY A 191 3.97 -12.42 -1.74
N LEU A 192 3.19 -12.16 -2.80
CA LEU A 192 3.48 -12.62 -4.16
C LEU A 192 4.49 -11.74 -4.91
N ARG A 193 5.70 -11.59 -4.36
CA ARG A 193 6.74 -10.70 -4.91
C ARG A 193 7.29 -11.15 -6.27
N SER A 194 7.12 -12.42 -6.63
CA SER A 194 7.59 -13.02 -7.89
C SER A 194 6.52 -13.00 -9.01
N LEU A 195 5.34 -12.45 -8.72
CA LEU A 195 4.21 -12.44 -9.65
C LEU A 195 4.49 -11.48 -10.81
N ASN A 196 4.39 -11.99 -12.04
CA ASN A 196 4.70 -11.26 -13.28
C ASN A 196 3.44 -10.78 -14.00
N SER A 197 2.34 -11.51 -13.89
CA SER A 197 1.14 -11.27 -14.70
C SER A 197 -0.14 -11.49 -13.89
N ILE A 198 -1.01 -10.48 -13.89
CA ILE A 198 -2.39 -10.59 -13.41
C ILE A 198 -3.33 -10.21 -14.56
N VAL A 199 -4.27 -11.10 -14.85
CA VAL A 199 -5.29 -10.92 -15.89
C VAL A 199 -6.66 -10.94 -15.23
N LEU A 200 -7.40 -9.83 -15.31
CA LEU A 200 -8.66 -9.58 -14.61
C LEU A 200 -9.73 -8.98 -15.53
N TYR A 201 -9.53 -8.98 -16.84
CA TYR A 201 -10.50 -8.37 -17.75
C TYR A 201 -11.84 -9.13 -17.80
N GLY A 202 -12.93 -8.46 -18.16
CA GLY A 202 -14.24 -9.11 -18.27
C GLY A 202 -14.83 -9.46 -16.91
N ASN A 203 -14.69 -8.59 -15.92
CA ASN A 203 -15.21 -8.77 -14.56
C ASN A 203 -16.17 -7.63 -14.18
N LYS A 204 -16.59 -7.57 -12.91
CA LYS A 204 -17.56 -6.60 -12.39
C LYS A 204 -16.93 -5.60 -11.41
N LEU A 205 -15.60 -5.44 -11.41
CA LEU A 205 -14.88 -4.56 -10.48
C LEU A 205 -15.32 -3.12 -10.64
N THR A 206 -15.59 -2.43 -9.53
CA THR A 206 -16.04 -1.01 -9.53
C THR A 206 -14.96 -0.04 -9.06
N GLU A 207 -13.94 -0.52 -8.34
CA GLU A 207 -12.85 0.32 -7.85
C GLU A 207 -11.52 -0.43 -7.78
N ILE A 208 -10.42 0.32 -7.72
CA ILE A 208 -9.09 -0.20 -7.40
C ILE A 208 -8.56 0.53 -6.16
N SER A 209 -8.47 -0.22 -5.06
CA SER A 209 -7.90 0.21 -3.78
C SER A 209 -6.39 0.49 -3.87
N GLU A 210 -5.87 1.29 -2.94
CA GLU A 210 -4.43 1.54 -2.79
C GLU A 210 -3.65 0.27 -2.39
N HIS A 211 -4.30 -0.67 -1.71
CA HIS A 211 -3.61 -1.78 -1.05
C HIS A 211 -3.62 -3.08 -1.85
N VAL A 212 -4.56 -3.25 -2.77
CA VAL A 212 -4.78 -4.51 -3.50
C VAL A 212 -3.54 -5.01 -4.25
N PHE A 213 -2.71 -4.12 -4.78
CA PHE A 213 -1.48 -4.47 -5.52
C PHE A 213 -0.18 -4.19 -4.75
N ARG A 214 -0.28 -3.99 -3.42
CA ARG A 214 0.86 -3.64 -2.58
C ARG A 214 1.93 -4.73 -2.59
N GLY A 215 3.18 -4.32 -2.78
CA GLY A 215 4.35 -5.22 -2.77
C GLY A 215 4.54 -6.09 -4.01
N LEU A 216 3.72 -5.94 -5.07
CA LEU A 216 3.85 -6.67 -6.33
C LEU A 216 4.93 -6.06 -7.25
N THR A 217 6.16 -5.97 -6.74
CA THR A 217 7.25 -5.22 -7.38
C THR A 217 7.76 -5.82 -8.69
N SER A 218 7.53 -7.11 -8.93
CA SER A 218 7.94 -7.81 -10.16
C SER A 218 6.86 -7.83 -11.24
N LEU A 219 5.66 -7.30 -10.96
CA LEU A 219 4.54 -7.36 -11.88
C LEU A 219 4.86 -6.61 -13.17
N GLN A 220 4.66 -7.26 -14.32
CA GLN A 220 4.94 -6.72 -15.66
C GLN A 220 3.67 -6.49 -16.48
N LEU A 221 2.64 -7.32 -16.28
CA LEU A 221 1.37 -7.27 -17.01
C LEU A 221 0.21 -7.17 -16.02
N LEU A 222 -0.63 -6.15 -16.18
CA LEU A 222 -1.89 -6.00 -15.46
C LEU A 222 -3.01 -5.66 -16.43
N LEU A 223 -3.94 -6.58 -16.63
CA LEU A 223 -5.09 -6.40 -17.54
C LEU A 223 -6.38 -6.28 -16.73
N LEU A 224 -6.98 -5.09 -16.75
CA LEU A 224 -8.19 -4.71 -15.99
C LEU A 224 -9.31 -4.18 -16.91
N ASN A 225 -9.16 -4.32 -18.22
CA ASN A 225 -10.15 -3.85 -19.18
C ASN A 225 -11.49 -4.58 -19.09
N ALA A 226 -12.53 -4.05 -19.75
CA ALA A 226 -13.86 -4.66 -19.75
C ALA A 226 -14.36 -4.95 -18.31
N ASN A 227 -14.27 -3.94 -17.45
CA ASN A 227 -14.75 -3.97 -16.07
C ASN A 227 -15.69 -2.78 -15.84
N LYS A 228 -16.11 -2.54 -14.60
CA LYS A 228 -16.99 -1.42 -14.22
C LYS A 228 -16.26 -0.36 -13.39
N ILE A 229 -14.93 -0.28 -13.49
CA ILE A 229 -14.10 0.51 -12.59
C ILE A 229 -14.45 1.98 -12.78
N GLU A 230 -14.94 2.64 -11.73
CA GLU A 230 -15.25 4.06 -11.71
C GLU A 230 -14.11 4.88 -11.12
N CYS A 231 -13.44 4.34 -10.09
CA CYS A 231 -12.44 5.00 -9.28
C CYS A 231 -11.15 4.18 -9.19
N VAL A 232 -10.01 4.84 -9.40
CA VAL A 232 -8.68 4.28 -9.16
C VAL A 232 -7.97 5.14 -8.12
N HIS A 233 -7.60 4.56 -6.98
CA HIS A 233 -6.93 5.30 -5.90
C HIS A 233 -5.56 5.83 -6.35
N ALA A 234 -5.14 6.98 -5.81
CA ALA A 234 -3.95 7.70 -6.25
C ALA A 234 -2.65 6.87 -6.18
N ASN A 235 -2.57 5.95 -5.22
CA ASN A 235 -1.39 5.11 -4.99
C ASN A 235 -1.61 3.63 -5.35
N ALA A 236 -2.71 3.30 -6.05
CA ALA A 236 -3.04 1.92 -6.42
C ALA A 236 -1.93 1.18 -7.18
N PHE A 237 -1.09 1.91 -7.92
CA PHE A 237 0.00 1.35 -8.70
C PHE A 237 1.39 1.73 -8.17
N ARG A 238 1.50 2.26 -6.94
CA ARG A 238 2.75 2.80 -6.38
C ARG A 238 3.90 1.79 -6.38
N ASP A 239 3.62 0.53 -6.04
CA ASP A 239 4.64 -0.50 -5.89
C ASP A 239 4.91 -1.27 -7.21
N LEU A 240 4.15 -1.00 -8.28
CA LEU A 240 4.23 -1.68 -9.58
C LEU A 240 5.37 -1.16 -10.46
N VAL A 241 6.58 -1.08 -9.90
CA VAL A 241 7.75 -0.46 -10.51
C VAL A 241 8.24 -1.15 -11.79
N SER A 242 7.96 -2.45 -11.93
CA SER A 242 8.35 -3.26 -13.09
C SER A 242 7.28 -3.36 -14.17
N LEU A 243 6.14 -2.66 -14.02
CA LEU A 243 5.01 -2.82 -14.92
C LEU A 243 5.37 -2.33 -16.33
N LYS A 244 5.07 -3.16 -17.33
CA LYS A 244 5.30 -2.86 -18.75
C LYS A 244 4.01 -2.56 -19.48
N VAL A 245 2.92 -3.23 -19.09
CA VAL A 245 1.63 -3.16 -19.76
C VAL A 245 0.52 -3.03 -18.73
N LEU A 246 -0.23 -1.94 -18.82
CA LEU A 246 -1.45 -1.69 -18.07
C LEU A 246 -2.62 -1.49 -19.04
N SER A 247 -3.68 -2.27 -18.86
CA SER A 247 -4.90 -2.15 -19.65
C SER A 247 -6.07 -1.81 -18.75
N LEU A 248 -6.67 -0.64 -18.95
CA LEU A 248 -7.86 -0.15 -18.25
C LEU A 248 -8.97 0.22 -19.23
N TYR A 249 -8.84 -0.14 -20.52
CA TYR A 249 -9.82 0.16 -21.55
C TYR A 249 -11.19 -0.46 -21.24
N ASP A 250 -12.29 0.09 -21.77
CA ASP A 250 -13.64 -0.44 -21.53
C ASP A 250 -13.99 -0.58 -20.04
N ASN A 251 -13.79 0.53 -19.31
CA ASN A 251 -14.22 0.73 -17.92
C ASN A 251 -15.07 2.00 -17.82
N ASN A 252 -15.58 2.28 -16.62
CA ASN A 252 -16.37 3.48 -16.31
C ASN A 252 -15.54 4.58 -15.62
N ILE A 253 -14.22 4.63 -15.88
CA ILE A 253 -13.31 5.54 -15.18
C ILE A 253 -13.66 6.97 -15.59
N LYS A 254 -14.23 7.74 -14.66
CA LYS A 254 -14.66 9.13 -14.90
C LYS A 254 -13.50 10.10 -14.71
N THR A 255 -12.65 9.82 -13.73
CA THR A 255 -11.52 10.66 -13.34
C THR A 255 -10.37 9.79 -12.86
N MET A 256 -9.15 10.30 -12.97
CA MET A 256 -7.95 9.63 -12.47
C MET A 256 -7.09 10.65 -11.74
N SER A 257 -6.59 10.27 -10.57
CA SER A 257 -5.80 11.15 -9.72
C SER A 257 -4.46 11.49 -10.35
N ASN A 258 -4.01 12.72 -10.15
CA ASN A 258 -2.67 13.12 -10.57
C ASN A 258 -1.62 12.30 -9.80
N GLY A 259 -0.68 11.69 -10.52
CA GLY A 259 0.33 10.81 -9.93
C GLY A 259 -0.06 9.33 -9.82
N THR A 260 -1.26 8.91 -10.28
CA THR A 260 -1.64 7.49 -10.35
C THR A 260 -0.62 6.62 -11.11
N PHE A 261 0.11 7.21 -12.07
CA PHE A 261 1.18 6.53 -12.82
C PHE A 261 2.58 7.04 -12.48
N ALA A 262 2.77 7.79 -11.38
CA ALA A 262 4.05 8.43 -11.06
C ALA A 262 5.18 7.42 -10.81
N SER A 263 4.87 6.24 -10.29
CA SER A 263 5.81 5.13 -10.02
C SER A 263 6.18 4.34 -11.28
N MET A 264 5.47 4.54 -12.39
CA MET A 264 5.53 3.69 -13.58
C MET A 264 6.57 4.19 -14.58
N HIS A 265 7.85 4.10 -14.21
CA HIS A 265 8.95 4.66 -15.01
C HIS A 265 9.31 3.83 -16.26
N ILE A 266 8.80 2.60 -16.38
CA ILE A 266 9.21 1.60 -17.40
C ILE A 266 8.02 1.16 -18.29
N VAL A 267 6.82 1.71 -18.09
CA VAL A 267 5.63 1.24 -18.83
C VAL A 267 5.76 1.54 -20.33
N HIS A 268 5.60 0.49 -21.13
CA HIS A 268 5.68 0.56 -22.59
C HIS A 268 4.32 0.90 -23.22
N THR A 269 3.23 0.38 -22.63
CA THR A 269 1.86 0.51 -23.16
C THR A 269 0.86 0.76 -22.03
N ILE A 270 0.11 1.86 -22.11
CA ILE A 270 -1.09 2.12 -21.29
C ILE A 270 -2.28 2.29 -22.24
N ALA A 271 -3.33 1.47 -22.06
CA ALA A 271 -4.59 1.58 -22.80
C ALA A 271 -5.72 2.07 -21.87
N LEU A 272 -6.32 3.22 -22.16
CA LEU A 272 -7.29 3.91 -21.29
C LEU A 272 -8.65 4.25 -21.96
N VAL A 273 -8.90 3.85 -23.22
CA VAL A 273 -9.98 4.44 -24.02
C VAL A 273 -11.20 3.50 -24.16
N SER A 274 -12.41 4.06 -23.98
CA SER A 274 -13.72 3.43 -24.15
C SER A 274 -14.32 3.68 -25.55
N ARG A 275 -15.27 2.86 -26.00
CA ARG A 275 -15.81 2.81 -27.38
C ARG A 275 -16.57 4.07 -27.86
N TYR A 276 -16.71 5.11 -27.04
CA TYR A 276 -17.50 6.31 -27.36
C TYR A 276 -16.71 7.60 -27.60
N THR A 277 -15.38 7.56 -27.59
CA THR A 277 -14.56 8.73 -27.95
C THR A 277 -13.36 8.33 -28.79
N THR A 278 -13.10 9.14 -29.82
CA THR A 278 -12.03 8.99 -30.79
C THR A 278 -10.69 8.73 -30.10
N THR A 279 -9.97 7.75 -30.65
CA THR A 279 -8.77 7.11 -30.11
C THR A 279 -7.73 8.11 -29.57
N LEU A 280 -7.57 8.19 -28.24
CA LEU A 280 -6.39 8.82 -27.64
C LEU A 280 -5.29 7.75 -27.48
N ARG A 281 -4.54 7.54 -28.56
CA ARG A 281 -3.22 6.92 -28.45
C ARG A 281 -2.37 7.91 -27.64
N LEU A 282 -1.95 7.53 -26.44
CA LEU A 282 -0.88 8.25 -25.73
C LEU A 282 0.41 8.08 -26.54
N SER A 283 0.55 8.88 -27.60
CA SER A 283 1.84 9.12 -28.23
C SER A 283 2.69 9.87 -27.22
N LYS A 284 3.97 9.50 -27.12
CA LYS A 284 4.97 10.06 -26.21
C LYS A 284 5.28 11.54 -26.51
N LYS A 285 4.28 12.43 -26.47
CA LYS A 285 4.51 13.88 -26.49
C LYS A 285 4.05 14.45 -25.15
N PRO A 286 4.97 14.98 -24.32
CA PRO A 286 4.60 15.61 -23.07
C PRO A 286 3.63 16.77 -23.34
N ILE A 287 2.65 16.97 -22.47
CA ILE A 287 1.67 18.08 -22.53
C ILE A 287 2.35 19.44 -22.75
N ALA A 288 3.57 19.60 -22.21
CA ALA A 288 4.44 20.76 -22.40
C ALA A 288 4.90 21.03 -23.86
N LYS A 289 4.62 20.13 -24.81
CA LYS A 289 4.99 20.25 -26.24
C LYS A 289 3.76 20.29 -27.16
N MET A 290 2.56 20.52 -26.61
CA MET A 290 1.34 20.68 -27.39
C MET A 290 1.11 22.15 -27.76
N HIS A 291 0.65 22.39 -28.99
CA HIS A 291 0.37 23.75 -29.51
C HIS A 291 -0.87 24.35 -28.82
N PRO A 292 -0.91 25.64 -28.47
CA PRO A 292 -2.03 26.27 -27.76
C PRO A 292 -3.40 26.05 -28.41
N ASP A 293 -3.47 26.03 -29.74
CA ASP A 293 -4.72 25.83 -30.50
C ASP A 293 -5.28 24.40 -30.41
N SER A 294 -4.50 23.48 -29.83
CA SER A 294 -4.97 22.13 -29.50
C SER A 294 -5.91 22.13 -28.28
N PHE A 295 -5.98 23.23 -27.54
CA PHE A 295 -6.85 23.42 -26.38
C PHE A 295 -8.02 24.35 -26.75
N LYS A 296 -9.19 23.76 -27.05
CA LYS A 296 -10.42 24.55 -27.21
C LYS A 296 -11.04 24.85 -25.85
N CYS A 297 -11.19 26.13 -25.50
CA CYS A 297 -11.99 26.55 -24.36
C CYS A 297 -13.48 26.57 -24.74
N SER A 298 -14.29 25.68 -24.15
CA SER A 298 -15.75 25.84 -24.19
C SER A 298 -16.27 26.30 -22.81
N THR A 299 -17.19 27.25 -22.83
CA THR A 299 -17.85 27.78 -21.65
C THR A 299 -18.72 26.71 -20.97
N GLU A 300 -19.32 25.78 -21.73
CA GLU A 300 -20.01 24.61 -21.19
C GLU A 300 -19.09 23.67 -20.40
N LEU A 301 -17.86 23.38 -20.87
CA LEU A 301 -16.94 22.49 -20.13
C LEU A 301 -16.48 23.15 -18.81
N ARG A 302 -16.26 24.46 -18.81
CA ARG A 302 -15.88 25.21 -17.61
C ARG A 302 -16.98 25.20 -16.55
N ALA A 303 -18.24 25.30 -16.97
CA ALA A 303 -19.40 25.24 -16.08
C ALA A 303 -19.72 23.81 -15.60
N GLN A 304 -19.62 22.79 -16.49
CA GLN A 304 -19.90 21.39 -16.13
C GLN A 304 -18.83 20.75 -15.24
N HIS A 305 -17.60 21.27 -15.26
CA HIS A 305 -16.47 20.72 -14.50
C HIS A 305 -15.98 21.62 -13.35
N ALA A 306 -16.71 22.68 -13.00
CA ALA A 306 -16.50 23.41 -11.76
C ALA A 306 -16.63 22.43 -10.57
N GLY A 307 -15.50 22.09 -9.94
CA GLY A 307 -15.43 21.17 -8.80
C GLY A 307 -15.22 19.68 -9.11
N ARG A 308 -14.88 19.26 -10.35
CA ARG A 308 -14.80 17.83 -10.72
C ARG A 308 -13.42 17.26 -11.09
N CYS A 309 -12.34 18.04 -11.09
CA CYS A 309 -10.99 17.49 -11.00
C CYS A 309 -10.64 17.40 -9.52
N ALA A 310 -10.22 16.21 -9.02
CA ALA A 310 -9.98 15.83 -7.62
C ALA A 310 -10.10 17.04 -6.73
N ALA A 311 -11.22 17.22 -6.01
CA ALA A 311 -11.47 18.47 -5.30
C ALA A 311 -10.19 18.88 -4.59
N SER A 312 -9.43 19.78 -5.24
CA SER A 312 -8.71 20.84 -4.62
C SER A 312 -9.65 21.22 -3.51
N LEU A 313 -9.25 20.99 -2.25
CA LEU A 313 -10.00 21.53 -1.12
C LEU A 313 -10.52 22.89 -1.58
N PRO A 314 -11.85 23.11 -1.55
CA PRO A 314 -12.41 24.35 -2.05
C PRO A 314 -11.61 25.48 -1.42
N CYS A 315 -11.37 26.54 -2.19
CA CYS A 315 -10.52 27.63 -1.73
C CYS A 315 -10.89 28.00 -0.29
N PRO A 316 -9.95 27.91 0.66
CA PRO A 316 -10.31 28.03 2.07
C PRO A 316 -10.94 29.40 2.29
N THR A 317 -12.15 29.45 2.83
CA THR A 317 -12.73 30.74 3.25
C THR A 317 -11.97 31.23 4.49
N PRO A 318 -11.51 32.50 4.55
CA PRO A 318 -11.84 33.66 3.70
C PRO A 318 -10.81 34.00 2.59
N CYS A 319 -9.99 33.05 2.17
CA CYS A 319 -8.98 33.22 1.12
C CYS A 319 -9.58 33.25 -0.30
N THR A 320 -8.79 33.78 -1.23
CA THR A 320 -9.04 33.77 -2.67
C THR A 320 -8.03 32.83 -3.35
N CYS A 321 -8.45 32.14 -4.41
CA CYS A 321 -7.59 31.20 -5.12
C CYS A 321 -7.69 31.41 -6.62
N ASP A 322 -6.53 31.47 -7.28
CA ASP A 322 -6.40 31.53 -8.73
C ASP A 322 -5.45 30.43 -9.21
N ALA A 323 -6.02 29.41 -9.88
CA ALA A 323 -5.34 28.19 -10.27
C ALA A 323 -4.59 27.54 -9.10
N THR A 324 -3.26 27.69 -9.04
CA THR A 324 -2.37 27.12 -8.02
C THR A 324 -1.86 28.15 -7.01
N ARG A 325 -2.39 29.38 -7.04
CA ARG A 325 -2.08 30.46 -6.10
C ARG A 325 -3.21 30.60 -5.09
N VAL A 326 -2.85 30.67 -3.81
CA VAL A 326 -3.78 30.85 -2.71
C VAL A 326 -3.39 32.12 -1.96
N ASP A 327 -4.30 33.09 -1.94
CA ASP A 327 -4.13 34.38 -1.29
C ASP A 327 -5.09 34.48 -0.09
N CYS A 328 -4.51 34.42 1.09
CA CYS A 328 -5.16 34.55 2.38
C CYS A 328 -4.68 35.82 3.10
N SER A 329 -4.15 36.80 2.37
CA SER A 329 -3.58 38.01 2.98
C SER A 329 -4.66 38.89 3.62
N GLY A 330 -4.35 39.53 4.74
CA GLY A 330 -5.24 40.53 5.35
C GLY A 330 -6.53 39.96 5.93
N ARG A 331 -6.54 38.67 6.32
CA ARG A 331 -7.75 37.93 6.70
C ARG A 331 -7.91 37.71 8.20
N ALA A 332 -7.08 38.36 9.02
CA ALA A 332 -7.07 38.21 10.49
C ALA A 332 -6.93 36.74 10.95
N LEU A 333 -6.19 35.93 10.18
CA LEU A 333 -6.00 34.51 10.49
C LEU A 333 -5.06 34.35 11.69
N SER A 334 -5.53 33.65 12.72
CA SER A 334 -4.70 33.24 13.86
C SER A 334 -4.08 31.84 13.69
N ALA A 335 -4.58 31.06 12.71
CA ALA A 335 -4.13 29.71 12.37
C ALA A 335 -4.15 29.46 10.85
N LEU A 336 -3.39 28.46 10.39
CA LEU A 336 -3.40 28.07 8.97
C LEU A 336 -4.76 27.44 8.59
N PRO A 337 -5.36 27.88 7.47
CA PRO A 337 -6.53 27.21 6.92
C PRO A 337 -6.15 25.87 6.28
N THR A 338 -7.15 25.06 5.94
CA THR A 338 -6.90 23.81 5.20
C THR A 338 -6.57 24.14 3.74
N LEU A 339 -5.34 23.84 3.34
CA LEU A 339 -4.81 24.28 2.04
C LEU A 339 -4.95 23.20 0.94
N PRO A 340 -5.20 23.59 -0.32
CA PRO A 340 -5.18 22.66 -1.43
C PRO A 340 -3.77 22.09 -1.69
N ALA A 341 -3.64 20.77 -1.90
CA ALA A 341 -2.34 20.09 -2.08
C ALA A 341 -1.56 20.51 -3.34
N HIS A 342 -2.24 21.12 -4.31
CA HIS A 342 -1.68 21.59 -5.57
C HIS A 342 -1.15 23.04 -5.51
N THR A 343 -1.20 23.68 -4.34
CA THR A 343 -0.73 25.06 -4.13
C THR A 343 0.75 25.19 -4.45
N THR A 344 1.08 26.21 -5.25
CA THR A 344 2.46 26.56 -5.66
C THR A 344 2.90 27.89 -5.05
N HIS A 345 1.97 28.81 -4.85
CA HIS A 345 2.19 30.09 -4.20
C HIS A 345 1.15 30.25 -3.11
N LEU A 346 1.59 30.54 -1.90
CA LEU A 346 0.73 30.77 -0.75
C LEU A 346 1.08 32.11 -0.12
N ASP A 347 0.11 33.01 -0.09
CA ASP A 347 0.21 34.28 0.59
C ASP A 347 -0.65 34.25 1.86
N LEU A 348 0.00 34.35 3.02
CA LEU A 348 -0.58 34.44 4.35
C LEU A 348 -0.18 35.78 5.01
N SER A 349 0.24 36.78 4.23
CA SER A 349 0.72 38.05 4.75
C SER A 349 -0.38 38.85 5.48
N TYR A 350 -0.01 39.78 6.35
CA TYR A 350 -0.97 40.65 7.06
C TYR A 350 -2.03 39.86 7.86
N ASN A 351 -1.59 38.88 8.65
CA ASN A 351 -2.45 38.06 9.50
C ASN A 351 -1.96 38.08 10.97
N GLU A 352 -2.54 37.24 11.83
CA GLU A 352 -2.23 37.16 13.26
C GLU A 352 -1.56 35.82 13.66
N LEU A 353 -0.82 35.20 12.73
CA LEU A 353 -0.21 33.88 12.93
C LEU A 353 0.89 33.91 14.00
N HIS A 354 0.90 32.92 14.89
CA HIS A 354 1.85 32.76 15.99
C HIS A 354 2.18 31.27 16.24
N GLY A 355 3.48 30.89 16.37
CA GLY A 355 3.94 29.56 16.88
C GLY A 355 3.52 28.28 16.10
N ALA A 356 3.83 27.09 16.63
CA ALA A 356 3.53 25.76 16.04
C ALA A 356 3.00 24.73 17.09
N PRO A 357 2.31 23.61 16.73
CA PRO A 357 2.18 23.01 15.40
C PRO A 357 0.76 23.07 14.81
N LEU A 358 0.70 23.26 13.49
CA LEU A 358 -0.46 23.00 12.65
C LEU A 358 -0.14 21.76 11.82
N SER A 359 -0.99 20.74 11.88
CA SER A 359 -0.85 19.53 11.07
C SER A 359 -1.22 19.89 9.63
N VAL A 360 -0.22 20.23 8.82
CA VAL A 360 -0.42 20.55 7.40
C VAL A 360 -0.18 19.29 6.59
N ALA A 361 -1.15 18.89 5.78
CA ALA A 361 -0.93 17.85 4.77
C ALA A 361 0.22 18.28 3.85
N ALA A 362 1.00 17.32 3.34
CA ALA A 362 2.15 17.62 2.49
C ALA A 362 1.77 18.58 1.34
N LEU A 363 2.56 19.64 1.15
CA LEU A 363 2.44 20.64 0.06
C LEU A 363 3.60 20.47 -0.91
N PRO A 364 3.66 19.36 -1.66
CA PRO A 364 4.84 18.97 -2.44
C PRO A 364 5.14 19.93 -3.59
N ARG A 365 4.20 20.80 -3.97
CA ARG A 365 4.34 21.74 -5.09
C ARG A 365 4.61 23.18 -4.67
N LEU A 366 4.62 23.48 -3.37
CA LEU A 366 4.80 24.84 -2.88
C LEU A 366 6.21 25.33 -3.19
N GLN A 367 6.28 26.47 -3.88
CA GLN A 367 7.52 27.12 -4.30
C GLN A 367 7.68 28.50 -3.66
N HIS A 368 6.58 29.21 -3.41
CA HIS A 368 6.58 30.54 -2.83
C HIS A 368 5.65 30.57 -1.61
N LEU A 369 6.18 31.02 -0.48
CA LEU A 369 5.44 31.21 0.76
C LEU A 369 5.71 32.62 1.29
N ASP A 370 4.64 33.41 1.40
CA ASP A 370 4.66 34.69 2.08
C ASP A 370 3.89 34.58 3.40
N VAL A 371 4.58 34.86 4.50
CA VAL A 371 4.03 34.94 5.87
C VAL A 371 4.46 36.25 6.53
N SER A 372 4.74 37.28 5.74
CA SER A 372 5.13 38.60 6.22
C SER A 372 4.01 39.29 7.01
N HIS A 373 4.33 40.29 7.82
CA HIS A 373 3.34 41.05 8.61
C HIS A 373 2.45 40.14 9.46
N ASN A 374 3.07 39.25 10.25
CA ASN A 374 2.42 38.34 11.18
C ASN A 374 3.03 38.49 12.58
N ARG A 375 2.67 37.60 13.53
CA ARG A 375 3.17 37.59 14.91
C ARG A 375 4.11 36.41 15.18
N LEU A 376 4.82 35.92 14.16
CA LEU A 376 5.67 34.74 14.28
C LEU A 376 6.93 35.08 15.10
N SER A 377 7.14 34.36 16.21
CA SER A 377 8.38 34.41 16.99
C SER A 377 9.40 33.35 16.58
N LEU A 378 8.94 32.30 15.89
CA LEU A 378 9.70 31.14 15.43
C LEU A 378 9.25 30.76 14.01
N LEU A 379 10.13 30.08 13.28
CA LEU A 379 9.80 29.52 11.97
C LEU A 379 8.72 28.42 12.08
N PRO A 380 7.75 28.36 11.16
CA PRO A 380 6.69 27.35 11.17
C PRO A 380 7.22 26.00 10.67
N LEU A 381 7.92 25.25 11.54
CA LEU A 381 8.60 23.99 11.21
C LEU A 381 7.73 22.96 10.48
N ALA A 382 6.47 22.80 10.90
CA ALA A 382 5.56 21.83 10.29
C ALA A 382 5.25 22.18 8.82
N LEU A 383 5.06 23.47 8.53
CA LEU A 383 4.79 23.96 7.17
C LEU A 383 6.03 23.84 6.28
N LEU A 384 7.21 24.17 6.81
CA LEU A 384 8.48 24.05 6.08
C LEU A 384 8.83 22.59 5.78
N ASN A 385 8.58 21.67 6.73
CA ASN A 385 8.74 20.23 6.49
C ASN A 385 7.75 19.70 5.43
N ALA A 386 6.57 20.30 5.31
CA ALA A 386 5.56 19.93 4.32
C ALA A 386 5.88 20.46 2.90
N ALA A 387 6.84 21.38 2.74
CA ALA A 387 7.15 22.09 1.50
C ALA A 387 8.62 21.92 1.05
N PRO A 388 9.06 20.72 0.63
CA PRO A 388 10.46 20.45 0.30
C PRO A 388 10.98 21.16 -0.97
N ASN A 389 10.07 21.69 -1.80
CA ASN A 389 10.39 22.37 -3.07
C ASN A 389 10.33 23.89 -2.97
N LEU A 390 10.32 24.45 -1.76
CA LEU A 390 10.24 25.88 -1.54
C LEU A 390 11.47 26.60 -2.12
N ARG A 391 11.21 27.66 -2.88
CA ARG A 391 12.21 28.52 -3.51
C ARG A 391 12.25 29.91 -2.89
N SER A 392 11.13 30.40 -2.40
CA SER A 392 11.00 31.73 -1.80
C SER A 392 10.23 31.65 -0.50
N LEU A 393 10.83 32.18 0.55
CA LEU A 393 10.24 32.30 1.88
C LEU A 393 10.32 33.76 2.35
N VAL A 394 9.17 34.41 2.46
CA VAL A 394 9.07 35.81 2.90
C VAL A 394 8.54 35.84 4.34
N LEU A 395 9.36 36.30 5.27
CA LEU A 395 9.11 36.35 6.72
C LEU A 395 9.21 37.77 7.27
N SER A 396 9.29 38.78 6.41
CA SER A 396 9.47 40.17 6.82
C SER A 396 8.39 40.68 7.76
N ASN A 397 8.71 41.63 8.64
CA ASN A 397 7.76 42.22 9.58
C ASN A 397 7.09 41.16 10.49
N ASN A 398 7.91 40.38 11.20
CA ASN A 398 7.49 39.41 12.21
C ASN A 398 8.26 39.65 13.53
N HIS A 399 8.17 38.72 14.48
CA HIS A 399 8.85 38.78 15.78
C HIS A 399 9.97 37.73 15.90
N ILE A 400 10.56 37.32 14.77
CA ILE A 400 11.57 36.25 14.73
C ILE A 400 12.88 36.78 15.30
N SER A 401 13.39 36.12 16.34
CA SER A 401 14.66 36.48 16.96
C SER A 401 15.84 35.63 16.50
N CYS A 402 15.60 34.43 15.95
CA CYS A 402 16.66 33.59 15.41
C CYS A 402 16.16 32.64 14.32
N VAL A 403 17.07 32.24 13.44
CA VAL A 403 16.83 31.30 12.33
C VAL A 403 17.87 30.20 12.43
N SER A 404 17.42 28.93 12.48
CA SER A 404 18.34 27.79 12.58
C SER A 404 18.78 27.32 11.21
N GLU A 405 20.08 27.18 11.01
CA GLU A 405 20.69 26.64 9.79
C GLU A 405 20.10 25.27 9.39
N ARG A 406 19.85 24.40 10.37
CA ARG A 406 19.32 23.05 10.15
C ARG A 406 17.97 23.04 9.44
N ILE A 407 17.18 24.10 9.59
CA ILE A 407 15.86 24.21 8.96
C ILE A 407 16.05 24.62 7.50
N VAL A 408 16.95 25.57 7.23
CA VAL A 408 17.24 26.06 5.88
C VAL A 408 17.96 24.99 5.05
N GLN A 409 18.85 24.20 5.65
CA GLN A 409 19.47 23.04 4.98
C GLN A 409 18.46 21.98 4.52
N LYS A 410 17.26 21.90 5.13
CA LYS A 410 16.17 21.02 4.70
C LYS A 410 15.39 21.55 3.50
N LEU A 411 15.68 22.77 3.05
CA LEU A 411 15.06 23.42 1.90
C LEU A 411 16.12 23.58 0.80
N PRO A 412 16.50 22.49 0.10
CA PRO A 412 17.65 22.47 -0.81
C PRO A 412 17.47 23.36 -2.04
N ASN A 413 16.23 23.78 -2.33
CA ASN A 413 15.89 24.63 -3.48
C ASN A 413 15.64 26.09 -3.09
N LEU A 414 15.87 26.47 -1.83
CA LEU A 414 15.58 27.83 -1.36
C LEU A 414 16.54 28.83 -2.01
N GLN A 415 15.99 29.77 -2.76
CA GLN A 415 16.71 30.81 -3.50
C GLN A 415 16.53 32.20 -2.88
N ARG A 416 15.44 32.39 -2.11
CA ARG A 416 15.11 33.68 -1.49
C ARG A 416 14.58 33.48 -0.07
N LEU A 417 15.18 34.21 0.87
CA LEU A 417 14.77 34.28 2.27
C LEU A 417 14.72 35.76 2.68
N GLU A 418 13.52 36.29 2.88
CA GLU A 418 13.35 37.69 3.32
C GLU A 418 13.03 37.74 4.81
N LEU A 419 13.90 38.40 5.58
CA LEU A 419 13.83 38.49 7.05
C LEU A 419 13.79 39.93 7.56
N SER A 420 13.63 40.92 6.67
CA SER A 420 13.65 42.34 7.03
C SER A 420 12.62 42.67 8.12
N ASN A 421 12.92 43.66 8.96
CA ASN A 421 12.05 44.07 10.06
C ASN A 421 11.65 42.92 11.00
N ASN A 422 12.63 42.14 11.44
CA ASN A 422 12.51 41.16 12.52
C ASN A 422 13.50 41.49 13.64
N PRO A 423 13.19 41.20 14.91
CA PRO A 423 14.09 41.47 16.04
C PRO A 423 15.22 40.43 16.15
N LEU A 424 16.03 40.29 15.10
CA LEU A 424 17.07 39.25 15.00
C LEU A 424 18.18 39.44 16.04
N THR A 425 18.55 38.34 16.69
CA THR A 425 19.76 38.25 17.52
C THR A 425 20.90 37.76 16.65
N CYS A 426 21.84 38.66 16.37
CA CYS A 426 23.05 38.39 15.60
C CYS A 426 24.15 37.89 16.52
N ASP A 427 24.15 36.60 16.80
CA ASP A 427 25.20 35.89 17.54
C ASP A 427 25.87 34.82 16.66
N CYS A 428 26.81 34.06 17.24
CA CYS A 428 27.52 33.00 16.54
C CYS A 428 26.61 31.91 15.93
N ARG A 429 25.37 31.74 16.41
CA ARG A 429 24.40 30.77 15.86
C ARG A 429 23.71 31.29 14.61
N SER A 430 23.76 32.59 14.38
CA SER A 430 23.26 33.25 13.17
C SER A 430 24.37 33.56 12.15
N ALA A 431 25.63 33.23 12.46
CA ALA A 431 26.77 33.50 11.58
C ALA A 431 26.62 32.87 10.18
N TRP A 432 25.94 31.72 10.07
CA TRP A 432 25.65 31.10 8.77
C TRP A 432 24.76 31.98 7.87
N LEU A 433 23.90 32.83 8.46
CA LEU A 433 22.92 33.63 7.74
C LEU A 433 23.60 34.72 6.90
N SER A 434 24.71 35.29 7.37
CA SER A 434 25.47 36.28 6.61
C SER A 434 26.06 35.68 5.33
N ALA A 435 26.68 34.51 5.44
CA ALA A 435 27.21 33.78 4.29
C ALA A 435 26.09 33.41 3.32
N TRP A 436 24.96 32.92 3.84
CA TRP A 436 23.82 32.56 3.00
C TRP A 436 23.26 33.77 2.23
N LEU A 437 23.11 34.92 2.88
CA LEU A 437 22.61 36.16 2.26
C LEU A 437 23.58 36.73 1.21
N ALA A 438 24.89 36.58 1.42
CA ALA A 438 25.90 36.99 0.45
C ALA A 438 25.81 36.18 -0.86
N ASP A 439 25.58 34.87 -0.75
CA ASP A 439 25.47 33.96 -1.90
C ASP A 439 24.12 34.07 -2.64
N HIS A 440 23.08 34.60 -1.97
CA HIS A 440 21.71 34.64 -2.46
C HIS A 440 21.15 36.08 -2.48
N ALA A 441 21.80 36.94 -3.28
CA ALA A 441 21.41 38.35 -3.44
C ALA A 441 19.92 38.49 -3.78
N SER A 442 19.16 39.17 -2.92
CA SER A 442 17.74 39.49 -3.12
C SER A 442 17.55 40.97 -3.43
N ALA A 443 16.46 41.33 -4.12
CA ALA A 443 16.10 42.73 -4.37
C ALA A 443 15.50 43.45 -3.15
N ALA A 444 15.31 42.74 -2.03
CA ALA A 444 14.75 43.28 -0.79
C ALA A 444 15.84 43.86 0.12
N ALA A 445 15.45 44.78 1.00
CA ALA A 445 16.35 45.36 1.99
C ALA A 445 16.97 44.29 2.91
N PRO A 446 18.28 44.39 3.25
CA PRO A 446 18.94 43.41 4.11
C PRO A 446 18.32 43.40 5.51
N PRO A 447 18.23 42.23 6.16
CA PRO A 447 17.79 42.17 7.55
C PRO A 447 18.79 42.89 8.46
N THR A 448 18.28 43.49 9.54
CA THR A 448 19.09 44.18 10.55
C THR A 448 19.10 43.43 11.87
N CYS A 449 20.16 43.62 12.64
CA CYS A 449 20.32 43.04 13.97
C CYS A 449 19.61 43.90 15.02
N ARG A 450 18.89 43.27 15.94
CA ARG A 450 18.31 43.91 17.12
C ARG A 450 19.16 43.74 18.36
N LEU A 451 19.79 42.58 18.48
CA LEU A 451 20.75 42.22 19.52
C LEU A 451 21.98 41.61 18.86
N PRO A 452 23.16 41.65 19.52
CA PRO A 452 23.48 42.41 20.73
C PRO A 452 23.50 43.94 20.50
N ALA A 453 23.64 44.74 21.57
CA ALA A 453 23.42 46.20 21.52
C ALA A 453 24.41 46.95 20.62
N ASP A 454 25.61 46.43 20.47
CA ASP A 454 26.69 46.88 19.59
C ASP A 454 26.41 46.67 18.11
N LEU A 455 25.60 45.66 17.75
CA LEU A 455 25.18 45.40 16.37
C LEU A 455 23.79 45.97 16.06
N ARG A 456 23.17 46.67 17.00
CA ARG A 456 21.77 47.10 16.89
C ARG A 456 21.58 48.04 15.70
N ASP A 457 20.52 47.77 14.94
CA ASP A 457 20.08 48.50 13.75
C ASP A 457 21.09 48.46 12.57
N LEU A 458 22.20 47.72 12.69
CA LEU A 458 23.11 47.42 11.58
C LEU A 458 22.57 46.25 10.74
N PRO A 459 22.85 46.21 9.41
CA PRO A 459 22.61 45.02 8.60
C PRO A 459 23.30 43.80 9.20
N VAL A 460 22.74 42.60 9.00
CA VAL A 460 23.41 41.35 9.39
C VAL A 460 24.85 41.37 8.85
N PRO A 461 25.87 41.31 9.73
CA PRO A 461 27.26 41.59 9.37
C PRO A 461 27.77 40.61 8.31
N SER A 462 28.74 41.04 7.50
CA SER A 462 29.35 40.15 6.52
C SER A 462 30.14 39.03 7.23
N PRO A 463 30.44 37.89 6.59
CA PRO A 463 31.24 36.83 7.21
C PRO A 463 32.65 37.24 7.67
N ALA A 464 33.11 38.45 7.31
CA ALA A 464 34.43 38.99 7.63
C ALA A 464 34.44 39.91 8.87
N ASP A 465 33.27 40.28 9.40
CA ASP A 465 33.06 41.13 10.59
C ASP A 465 32.61 40.27 11.78
#